data_AF-A0A5M8Q3S6-F1
#
_entry.id   AF-A0A5M8Q3S6-F1
#
_cell.length_a   1.000
_cell.length_b   1.000
_cell.length_c   1.000
_cell.angle_alpha   90.00
_cell.angle_beta   90.00
_cell.angle_gamma   90.00
#
_symmetry.space_group_name_H-M   'P 1'
#
loop_
_entity.id
_entity.type
_entity.pdbx_description
1 polymer ?
#
loop_
_entity_poly.entity_id
_entity_poly.type
_entity_poly.pdbx_seq_one_letter_code
_entity_poly.pdbx_strand_id
1 'polypeptide(L)'
;MRRTALRAAALIAASLVLVGCASGDPEAPAEAQGPNGYELAATLDDGSELWSDRSPESGLTDLILETPEGRMIHSCLGSGPLMCWDDPLEPAMLLVIGPPEGTAATLSWYGESLPLTAGEREADDAPSVFALVLPDYEANDQGWRLEVTDAAGAVVMTS
;
A
#
# COMPACT_ATOMS: atom_id res chain seq x y z
N MET A 1 -39.99 56.45 -38.22
CA MET A 1 -38.55 56.29 -38.55
C MET A 1 -38.01 55.26 -37.55
N ARG A 2 -37.93 53.94 -37.83
CA ARG A 2 -36.88 53.22 -38.60
C ARG A 2 -35.49 53.84 -38.30
N ARG A 3 -34.50 53.18 -37.68
CA ARG A 3 -34.06 51.78 -37.82
C ARG A 3 -33.02 51.38 -36.74
N THR A 4 -33.08 50.08 -36.38
CA THR A 4 -31.98 49.12 -36.12
C THR A 4 -31.07 49.29 -34.91
N ALA A 5 -31.30 48.45 -33.89
CA ALA A 5 -30.32 48.10 -32.87
C ALA A 5 -29.68 46.74 -33.17
N LEU A 6 -28.34 46.80 -33.21
CA LEU A 6 -27.33 45.83 -32.80
C LEU A 6 -27.36 44.38 -33.30
N ARG A 7 -26.42 44.18 -34.24
CA ARG A 7 -25.58 43.01 -34.52
C ARG A 7 -25.49 41.98 -33.38
N ALA A 8 -25.91 40.76 -33.68
CA ALA A 8 -25.60 39.56 -32.90
C ALA A 8 -24.08 39.29 -32.96
N ALA A 9 -23.43 39.27 -31.80
CA ALA A 9 -22.08 38.75 -31.65
C ALA A 9 -22.19 37.23 -31.43
N ALA A 10 -21.77 36.46 -32.42
CA ALA A 10 -21.63 35.01 -32.30
C ALA A 10 -20.41 34.71 -31.41
N LEU A 11 -20.67 34.25 -30.18
CA LEU A 11 -19.66 33.65 -29.31
C LEU A 11 -19.38 32.24 -29.82
N ILE A 12 -18.26 32.06 -30.51
CA ILE A 12 -17.74 30.73 -30.84
C ILE A 12 -17.10 30.21 -29.55
N ALA A 13 -17.83 29.36 -28.83
CA ALA A 13 -17.27 28.56 -27.76
C ALA A 13 -16.32 27.52 -28.39
N ALA A 14 -15.01 27.78 -28.30
CA ALA A 14 -14.00 26.80 -28.67
C ALA A 14 -14.02 25.69 -27.62
N SER A 15 -14.66 24.58 -27.93
CA SER A 15 -14.56 23.33 -27.19
C SER A 15 -13.15 22.79 -27.34
N LEU A 16 -12.29 23.03 -26.34
CA LEU A 16 -11.03 22.32 -26.19
C LEU A 16 -11.36 20.85 -25.87
N VAL A 17 -11.36 20.00 -26.89
CA VAL A 17 -11.33 18.55 -26.70
C VAL A 17 -9.90 18.20 -26.32
N LEU A 18 -9.64 18.00 -25.02
CA LEU A 18 -8.47 17.24 -24.58
C LEU A 18 -8.69 15.81 -25.08
N VAL A 19 -8.07 15.47 -26.21
CA VAL A 19 -7.87 14.09 -26.62
C VAL A 19 -6.79 13.53 -25.70
N GLY A 20 -7.20 13.02 -24.54
CA GLY A 20 -6.37 12.15 -23.73
C GLY A 20 -6.18 10.84 -24.48
N CYS A 21 -4.93 10.49 -24.75
CA CYS A 21 -4.54 9.20 -25.31
C CYS A 21 -4.90 8.09 -24.32
N ALA A 22 -6.08 7.50 -24.45
CA ALA A 22 -6.43 6.25 -23.81
C ALA A 22 -6.70 5.22 -24.92
N SER A 23 -5.63 4.61 -25.43
CA SER A 23 -5.72 3.34 -26.14
C SER A 23 -5.66 2.23 -25.10
N GLY A 24 -6.78 1.95 -24.45
CA GLY A 24 -6.95 0.81 -23.57
C GLY A 24 -8.31 0.18 -23.86
N ASP A 25 -8.34 -1.12 -24.09
CA ASP A 25 -9.56 -1.87 -24.39
C ASP A 25 -10.60 -1.68 -23.25
N PRO A 26 -11.86 -1.33 -23.57
CA PRO A 26 -12.90 -1.01 -22.59
C PRO A 26 -13.42 -2.22 -21.76
N GLU A 27 -12.79 -3.39 -21.88
CA GLU A 27 -13.20 -4.64 -21.20
C GLU A 27 -12.21 -5.14 -20.14
N ALA A 28 -11.04 -4.52 -20.01
CA ALA A 28 -10.19 -4.80 -18.85
C ALA A 28 -10.70 -3.99 -17.65
N PRO A 29 -10.97 -4.62 -16.48
CA PRO A 29 -11.14 -3.84 -15.27
C PRO A 29 -9.92 -2.93 -15.11
N ALA A 30 -10.16 -1.66 -14.80
CA ALA A 30 -9.06 -0.73 -14.56
C ALA A 30 -8.19 -1.31 -13.44
N GLU A 31 -6.91 -1.52 -13.73
CA GLU A 31 -5.93 -1.87 -12.69
C GLU A 31 -6.01 -0.82 -11.58
N ALA A 32 -5.89 -1.26 -10.33
CA ALA A 32 -5.83 -0.36 -9.19
C ALA A 32 -4.71 0.66 -9.45
N GLN A 33 -5.07 1.94 -9.44
CA GLN A 33 -4.10 3.03 -9.62
C GLN A 33 -3.63 3.45 -8.24
N GLY A 34 -2.52 2.86 -7.80
CA GLY A 34 -1.90 3.20 -6.54
C GLY A 34 -1.17 4.54 -6.56
N PRO A 35 -0.48 4.86 -5.46
CA PRO A 35 0.36 6.04 -5.38
C PRO A 35 1.42 6.07 -6.50
N ASN A 36 1.69 7.26 -7.04
CA ASN A 36 2.67 7.39 -8.12
C ASN A 36 4.05 6.85 -7.68
N GLY A 37 4.59 5.91 -8.47
CA GLY A 37 5.90 5.30 -8.19
C GLY A 37 5.85 4.07 -7.28
N TYR A 38 4.65 3.60 -6.92
CA TYR A 38 4.45 2.40 -6.11
C TYR A 38 3.85 1.28 -6.95
N GLU A 39 4.22 0.05 -6.60
CA GLU A 39 3.61 -1.16 -7.14
C GLU A 39 2.70 -1.81 -6.09
N LEU A 40 1.61 -2.43 -6.53
CA LEU A 40 0.73 -3.17 -5.62
C LEU A 40 1.46 -4.44 -5.17
N ALA A 41 1.78 -4.52 -3.89
CA ALA A 41 2.46 -5.68 -3.31
C ALA A 41 1.45 -6.73 -2.82
N ALA A 42 0.33 -6.33 -2.21
CA ALA A 42 -0.69 -7.26 -1.76
C ALA A 42 -2.05 -6.61 -1.55
N THR A 43 -3.11 -7.43 -1.55
CA THR A 43 -4.42 -7.07 -1.02
C THR A 43 -4.67 -7.89 0.25
N LEU A 44 -5.07 -7.23 1.33
CA LEU A 44 -5.37 -7.85 2.62
C LEU A 44 -6.82 -8.35 2.66
N ASP A 45 -7.15 -9.16 3.68
CA ASP A 45 -8.47 -9.80 3.82
C ASP A 45 -9.64 -8.80 3.98
N ASP A 46 -9.36 -7.61 4.52
CA ASP A 46 -10.32 -6.50 4.66
C ASP A 46 -10.47 -5.68 3.36
N GLY A 47 -9.71 -6.03 2.31
CA GLY A 47 -9.64 -5.33 1.04
C GLY A 47 -8.60 -4.22 0.98
N SER A 48 -7.91 -3.91 2.07
CA SER A 48 -6.85 -2.90 2.07
C SER A 48 -5.71 -3.29 1.13
N GLU A 49 -5.11 -2.31 0.47
CA GLU A 49 -4.07 -2.50 -0.55
C GLU A 49 -2.72 -2.05 -0.02
N LEU A 50 -1.75 -2.97 0.00
CA LEU A 50 -0.37 -2.70 0.34
C LEU A 50 0.40 -2.35 -0.92
N TRP A 51 0.91 -1.13 -0.97
CA TRP A 51 1.74 -0.58 -2.02
C TRP A 51 3.19 -0.51 -1.55
N SER A 52 4.15 -0.80 -2.44
CA SER A 52 5.57 -0.66 -2.14
C SER A 52 6.32 0.12 -3.20
N ASP A 53 7.19 1.02 -2.76
CA ASP A 53 8.28 1.58 -3.55
C ASP A 53 9.60 1.02 -3.00
N ARG A 54 10.29 0.24 -3.84
CA ARG A 54 11.60 -0.36 -3.54
C ARG A 54 12.69 0.19 -4.45
N SER A 55 12.49 1.39 -4.99
CA SER A 55 13.40 1.98 -5.94
C SER A 55 14.83 2.08 -5.38
N PRO A 56 15.83 1.63 -6.15
CA PRO A 56 17.22 1.64 -5.69
C PRO A 56 17.79 3.06 -5.54
N GLU A 57 17.08 4.07 -6.05
CA GLU A 57 17.49 5.47 -6.07
C GLU A 57 17.61 6.06 -4.65
N SER A 58 16.70 5.70 -3.76
CA SER A 58 16.70 6.15 -2.37
C SER A 58 17.49 5.22 -1.44
N GLY A 59 17.63 3.94 -1.81
CA GLY A 59 18.14 2.88 -0.94
C GLY A 59 17.21 2.59 0.25
N LEU A 60 15.96 3.07 0.21
CA LEU A 60 14.93 2.85 1.20
C LEU A 60 13.79 2.04 0.57
N THR A 61 13.03 1.35 1.42
CA THR A 61 11.74 0.78 1.07
C THR A 61 10.66 1.65 1.69
N ASP A 62 9.71 2.09 0.88
CA ASP A 62 8.50 2.76 1.32
C ASP A 62 7.30 1.82 1.14
N LEU A 63 6.47 1.75 2.17
CA LEU A 63 5.22 0.99 2.18
C LEU A 63 4.10 1.97 2.44
N ILE A 64 3.03 1.86 1.65
CA ILE A 64 1.78 2.57 1.91
C ILE A 64 0.68 1.52 1.97
N LEU A 65 -0.15 1.62 3.00
CA LEU A 65 -1.40 0.86 3.05
C LEU A 65 -2.57 1.81 2.78
N GLU A 66 -3.44 1.43 1.84
CA GLU A 66 -4.63 2.20 1.49
C GLU A 66 -5.90 1.37 1.69
N THR A 67 -7.02 2.04 1.94
CA THR A 67 -8.34 1.41 1.85
C THR A 67 -8.65 1.08 0.38
N PRO A 68 -9.63 0.20 0.10
CA PRO A 68 -10.05 -0.09 -1.28
C PRO A 68 -10.48 1.14 -2.10
N GLU A 69 -10.83 2.25 -1.42
CA GLU A 69 -11.20 3.52 -2.06
C GLU A 69 -10.01 4.44 -2.33
N GLY A 70 -8.77 3.99 -2.10
CA GLY A 70 -7.54 4.75 -2.32
C GLY A 70 -7.25 5.79 -1.23
N ARG A 71 -7.71 5.56 0.01
CA ARG A 71 -7.37 6.42 1.14
C ARG A 71 -6.21 5.82 1.91
N MET A 72 -5.10 6.56 2.01
CA MET A 72 -3.98 6.21 2.88
C MET A 72 -4.42 5.97 4.34
N ILE A 73 -4.02 4.81 4.87
CA ILE A 73 -4.21 4.36 6.25
C ILE A 73 -2.91 4.58 7.03
N HIS A 74 -1.80 4.04 6.51
CA HIS A 74 -0.52 4.00 7.20
C HIS A 74 0.65 3.95 6.21
N SER A 75 1.85 4.29 6.66
CA SER A 75 3.08 4.09 5.89
C SER A 75 4.27 3.64 6.74
N CYS A 76 5.25 3.05 6.07
CA CYS A 76 6.51 2.61 6.66
C CYS A 76 7.66 2.86 5.70
N LEU A 77 8.61 3.71 6.10
CA LEU A 77 9.76 4.06 5.27
C LEU A 77 11.07 3.74 6.01
N GLY A 78 11.95 2.97 5.39
CA GLY A 78 13.28 2.72 5.94
C GLY A 78 14.11 1.71 5.16
N SER A 79 15.38 1.54 5.56
CA SER A 79 16.32 0.59 4.95
C SER A 79 16.17 -0.86 5.45
N GLY A 80 15.25 -1.11 6.39
CA GLY A 80 15.01 -2.42 7.00
C GLY A 80 16.18 -3.01 7.83
N PRO A 81 15.92 -4.04 8.65
CA PRO A 81 14.60 -4.49 9.07
C PRO A 81 13.90 -3.46 9.96
N LEU A 82 12.61 -3.24 9.77
CA LEU A 82 11.80 -2.23 10.46
C LEU A 82 10.37 -2.72 10.69
N MET A 83 9.79 -2.34 11.82
CA MET A 83 8.37 -2.52 12.14
C MET A 83 7.75 -1.14 12.35
N CYS A 84 6.61 -0.90 11.70
CA CYS A 84 5.86 0.34 11.79
C CYS A 84 4.44 0.05 12.28
N TRP A 85 4.19 0.37 13.55
CA TRP A 85 2.85 0.43 14.11
C TRP A 85 2.19 1.76 13.73
N ASP A 86 0.89 1.74 13.46
CA ASP A 86 0.10 2.94 13.14
C ASP A 86 -0.14 3.83 14.37
N ASP A 87 -0.42 3.21 15.51
CA ASP A 87 -0.57 3.90 16.80
C ASP A 87 0.22 3.17 17.92
N PRO A 88 0.92 3.90 18.81
CA PRO A 88 1.71 3.29 19.87
C PRO A 88 0.90 2.80 21.09
N LEU A 89 -0.37 3.16 21.21
CA LEU A 89 -1.25 2.81 22.34
C LEU A 89 -2.37 1.86 21.91
N GLU A 90 -2.98 2.13 20.76
CA GLU A 90 -4.11 1.37 20.22
C GLU A 90 -3.82 0.98 18.75
N PRO A 91 -2.78 0.17 18.49
CA PRO A 91 -2.43 -0.23 17.14
C PRO A 91 -3.59 -0.99 16.50
N ALA A 92 -3.94 -0.59 15.28
CA ALA A 92 -4.86 -1.32 14.41
C ALA A 92 -4.13 -2.01 13.26
N MET A 93 -2.88 -1.61 12.99
CA MET A 93 -2.13 -2.04 11.82
C MET A 93 -0.65 -2.25 12.13
N LEU A 94 -0.04 -3.22 11.45
CA LEU A 94 1.41 -3.42 11.44
C LEU A 94 1.91 -3.53 10.01
N LEU A 95 2.91 -2.71 9.67
CA LEU A 95 3.73 -2.85 8.47
C LEU A 95 5.14 -3.30 8.85
N VAL A 96 5.72 -4.19 8.05
CA VAL A 96 7.06 -4.73 8.27
C VAL A 96 7.87 -4.65 6.98
N ILE A 97 9.06 -4.08 7.08
CA ILE A 97 10.13 -4.21 6.08
C ILE A 97 11.13 -5.21 6.68
N GLY A 98 11.17 -6.42 6.15
CA GLY A 98 12.02 -7.50 6.64
C GLY A 98 13.29 -7.70 5.80
N PRO A 99 14.16 -8.65 6.21
CA PRO A 99 15.31 -9.07 5.41
C PRO A 99 14.86 -9.64 4.04
N PRO A 100 15.69 -9.53 2.97
CA PRO A 100 15.36 -10.06 1.65
C PRO A 100 14.98 -11.55 1.64
N GLU A 101 15.62 -12.36 2.48
CA GLU A 101 15.36 -13.80 2.61
C GLU A 101 14.04 -14.15 3.32
N GLY A 102 13.38 -13.17 3.97
CA GLY A 102 12.13 -13.40 4.69
C GLY A 102 10.99 -13.76 3.74
N THR A 103 10.27 -14.84 4.02
CA THR A 103 9.16 -15.33 3.18
C THR A 103 7.83 -15.38 3.90
N ALA A 104 7.83 -15.47 5.23
CA ALA A 104 6.61 -15.46 6.03
C ALA A 104 6.85 -14.67 7.31
N ALA A 105 5.82 -13.96 7.78
CA ALA A 105 5.85 -13.28 9.05
C ALA A 105 4.64 -13.68 9.90
N THR A 106 4.85 -13.79 11.21
CA THR A 106 3.81 -14.11 12.18
C THR A 106 3.96 -13.21 13.40
N LEU A 107 2.85 -12.61 13.80
CA LEU A 107 2.74 -11.87 15.04
C LEU A 107 2.05 -12.76 16.07
N SER A 108 2.78 -13.16 17.11
CA SER A 108 2.16 -13.60 18.35
C SER A 108 1.53 -12.36 19.00
N TRP A 109 0.22 -12.30 19.11
CA TRP A 109 -0.56 -11.17 19.61
C TRP A 109 -1.44 -11.62 20.76
N TYR A 110 -1.02 -11.33 22.00
CA TYR A 110 -1.77 -11.62 23.23
C TYR A 110 -2.31 -13.06 23.33
N GLY A 111 -1.52 -14.03 22.86
CA GLY A 111 -1.86 -15.46 22.87
C GLY A 111 -2.40 -16.01 21.55
N GLU A 112 -2.71 -15.14 20.59
CA GLU A 112 -3.12 -15.51 19.25
C GLU A 112 -1.94 -15.46 18.27
N SER A 113 -1.93 -16.33 17.26
CA SER A 113 -0.92 -16.34 16.22
C SER A 113 -1.51 -15.76 14.95
N LEU A 114 -1.10 -14.55 14.59
CA LEU A 114 -1.62 -13.81 13.43
C LEU A 114 -0.60 -13.86 12.29
N PRO A 115 -0.86 -14.58 11.19
CA PRO A 115 -0.01 -14.51 10.01
C PRO A 115 -0.16 -13.12 9.35
N LEU A 116 0.96 -12.52 8.96
CA LEU A 116 0.93 -11.29 8.16
C LEU A 116 0.80 -11.66 6.67
N THR A 117 0.12 -10.80 5.91
CA THR A 117 0.07 -10.89 4.44
C THR A 117 1.42 -10.47 3.87
N ALA A 118 2.07 -11.37 3.12
CA ALA A 118 3.30 -11.07 2.42
C ALA A 118 3.01 -10.31 1.12
N GLY A 119 3.75 -9.23 0.89
CA GLY A 119 3.75 -8.55 -0.40
C GLY A 119 4.55 -9.31 -1.44
N GLU A 120 4.09 -9.26 -2.69
CA GLU A 120 4.81 -9.76 -3.85
C GLU A 120 6.21 -9.11 -3.93
N ARG A 121 7.17 -9.93 -4.33
CA ARG A 121 8.57 -9.55 -4.45
C ARG A 121 8.91 -9.39 -5.92
N GLU A 122 9.43 -8.22 -6.27
CA GLU A 122 9.87 -7.90 -7.63
C GLU A 122 11.27 -8.48 -7.94
N ALA A 123 12.15 -8.55 -6.95
CA ALA A 123 13.52 -9.04 -7.08
C ALA A 123 13.98 -9.79 -5.83
N ASP A 124 14.76 -10.87 -6.00
CA ASP A 124 15.20 -11.76 -4.93
C ASP A 124 16.02 -11.08 -3.81
N ASP A 125 16.69 -9.96 -4.12
CA ASP A 125 17.49 -9.18 -3.19
C ASP A 125 16.76 -7.98 -2.57
N ALA A 126 15.51 -7.72 -3.00
CA ALA A 126 14.69 -6.68 -2.43
C ALA A 126 14.19 -7.06 -1.02
N PRO A 127 14.05 -6.10 -0.09
CA PRO A 127 13.47 -6.36 1.22
C PRO A 127 12.12 -7.06 1.16
N SER A 128 11.90 -8.02 2.05
CA SER A 128 10.57 -8.61 2.23
C SER A 128 9.63 -7.57 2.84
N VAL A 129 8.35 -7.62 2.48
CA VAL A 129 7.36 -6.67 3.01
C VAL A 129 6.15 -7.44 3.49
N PHE A 130 5.60 -7.03 4.62
CA PHE A 130 4.43 -7.67 5.22
C PHE A 130 3.49 -6.64 5.81
N ALA A 131 2.20 -6.96 5.81
CA ALA A 131 1.16 -6.14 6.42
C ALA A 131 0.16 -7.00 7.19
N LEU A 132 -0.41 -6.44 8.26
CA LEU A 132 -1.47 -7.08 9.03
C LEU A 132 -2.41 -6.01 9.60
N VAL A 133 -3.70 -6.22 9.36
CA VAL A 133 -4.79 -5.58 10.12
C VAL A 133 -4.96 -6.39 11.39
N LEU A 134 -4.86 -5.72 12.53
CA LEU A 134 -4.99 -6.37 13.83
C LEU A 134 -6.47 -6.60 14.14
N PRO A 135 -6.83 -7.77 14.69
CA PRO A 135 -8.14 -7.97 15.27
C PRO A 135 -8.28 -7.16 16.56
N ASP A 136 -9.52 -6.97 17.01
CA ASP A 136 -9.78 -6.52 18.37
C ASP A 136 -9.09 -7.43 19.38
N TYR A 137 -8.49 -6.85 20.43
CA TYR A 137 -7.72 -7.59 21.41
C TYR A 137 -7.95 -7.08 22.83
N GLU A 138 -7.72 -7.95 23.81
CA GLU A 138 -7.59 -7.58 25.21
C GLU A 138 -6.14 -7.80 25.65
N ALA A 139 -5.48 -6.71 26.07
CA ALA A 139 -4.10 -6.78 26.53
C ALA A 139 -3.97 -7.72 27.74
N ASN A 140 -3.00 -8.63 27.68
CA ASN A 140 -2.69 -9.59 28.73
C ASN A 140 -1.17 -9.79 28.90
N ASP A 141 -0.78 -10.69 29.80
CA ASP A 141 0.62 -10.94 30.17
C ASP A 141 1.44 -11.67 29.11
N GLN A 142 0.80 -12.20 28.06
CA GLN A 142 1.49 -12.86 26.94
C GLN A 142 2.15 -11.84 25.99
N GLY A 143 1.67 -10.59 25.98
CA GLY A 143 2.23 -9.50 25.19
C GLY A 143 2.23 -9.80 23.68
N TRP A 144 3.23 -9.28 22.97
CA TRP A 144 3.37 -9.53 21.54
C TRP A 144 4.81 -9.88 21.14
N ARG A 145 4.95 -10.60 20.02
CA ARG A 145 6.25 -10.89 19.38
C ARG A 145 6.05 -11.08 17.89
N LEU A 146 6.86 -10.40 17.09
CA LEU A 146 6.98 -10.66 15.66
C LEU A 146 8.09 -11.66 15.38
N GLU A 147 7.85 -12.59 14.46
CA GLU A 147 8.87 -13.42 13.84
C GLU A 147 8.72 -13.37 12.32
N VAL A 148 9.82 -13.12 11.61
CA VAL A 148 9.92 -13.32 10.16
C VAL A 148 10.81 -14.52 9.93
N THR A 149 10.37 -15.42 9.04
CA THR A 149 11.06 -16.66 8.71
C THR A 149 11.40 -16.73 7.23
N ASP A 150 12.51 -17.39 6.92
CA ASP A 150 12.89 -17.72 5.53
C ASP A 150 12.14 -18.95 5.00
N ALA A 151 12.40 -19.32 3.74
CA ALA A 151 11.77 -20.47 3.10
C ALA A 151 12.11 -21.82 3.76
N ALA A 152 13.17 -21.89 4.57
CA ALA A 152 13.54 -23.08 5.34
C ALA A 152 12.89 -23.10 6.74
N GLY A 153 12.16 -22.04 7.11
CA GLY A 153 11.53 -21.86 8.42
C GLY A 153 12.49 -21.34 9.49
N ALA A 154 13.68 -20.86 9.13
CA ALA A 154 14.59 -20.24 10.08
C ALA A 154 14.14 -18.80 10.37
N VAL A 155 14.18 -18.38 11.64
CA VAL A 155 13.87 -17.01 12.04
C VAL A 155 14.99 -16.07 11.61
N VAL A 156 14.66 -15.09 10.78
CA VAL A 156 15.58 -14.10 10.21
C VAL A 156 15.38 -12.69 10.76
N MET A 157 14.25 -12.44 11.42
CA MET A 157 13.96 -11.22 12.17
C MET A 157 13.02 -11.51 13.34
N THR A 158 13.23 -10.83 14.46
CA THR A 158 12.33 -10.86 15.62
C THR A 158 12.32 -9.53 16.36
N SER A 159 11.26 -9.27 17.13
CA SER A 159 11.06 -8.07 17.96
C SER A 159 11.49 -8.25 19.42
#